data_AF-A0A2K3UWT5-F1
#
_entry.id   AF-A0A2K3UWT5-F1
#
_cell.length_a   1.000
_cell.length_b   1.000
_cell.length_c   1.000
_cell.angle_alpha   90.00
_cell.angle_beta   90.00
_cell.angle_gamma   90.00
#
_symmetry.space_group_name_H-M   'P 1'
#
loop_
_entity.id
_entity.type
_entity.pdbx_description
1 polymer ?
#
loop_
_entity_poly.entity_id
_entity_poly.type
_entity_poly.pdbx_seq_one_letter_code
_entity_poly.pdbx_strand_id
1 'polypeptide(L)'
;MLHIEFITDLGARVIVDVDSADKLLDVQRQYGRLGWTSGEIPSGGYQFPHDNEPDFDWSLIGARRWTSPDGEELVIHRGHAYRRRELEAVDSRKMKLPAAVKYSRGAKSTDPEQVREKSDGEFEYVTLAIFRGGKRQERYAQPGQGRPATGPAPRPAPARAPQAAAPPAGPAPAQRTAVLEAPPEDETPF
;
A
#
# COMPACT_ATOMS: atom_id res chain seq x y z
N MET A 1 -28.27 7.92 -20.28
CA MET A 1 -28.41 6.59 -19.66
C MET A 1 -27.33 5.68 -20.20
N LEU A 2 -26.51 5.15 -19.29
CA LEU A 2 -25.42 4.22 -19.55
C LEU A 2 -25.69 2.93 -18.77
N HIS A 3 -25.04 1.85 -19.15
CA HIS A 3 -25.10 0.58 -18.45
C HIS A 3 -23.68 0.13 -18.14
N ILE A 4 -23.46 -0.39 -16.94
CA ILE A 4 -22.21 -1.02 -16.54
C ILE A 4 -22.49 -2.45 -16.06
N GLU A 5 -21.76 -3.41 -16.60
CA GLU A 5 -21.80 -4.81 -16.18
C GLU A 5 -20.78 -5.04 -15.05
N PHE A 6 -21.23 -5.66 -13.97
CA PHE A 6 -20.41 -6.11 -12.86
C PHE A 6 -20.45 -7.63 -12.72
N ILE A 7 -19.33 -8.19 -12.26
CA ILE A 7 -19.25 -9.47 -11.59
C ILE A 7 -19.26 -9.20 -10.09
N THR A 8 -20.25 -9.75 -9.38
CA THR A 8 -20.36 -9.60 -7.93
C THR A 8 -19.28 -10.39 -7.20
N ASP A 9 -19.16 -10.16 -5.90
CA ASP A 9 -18.35 -10.96 -4.98
C ASP A 9 -18.71 -12.45 -4.99
N LEU A 10 -19.95 -12.79 -5.34
CA LEU A 10 -20.44 -14.17 -5.50
C LEU A 10 -20.34 -14.70 -6.94
N GLY A 11 -19.81 -13.92 -7.88
CA GLY A 11 -19.64 -14.33 -9.28
C GLY A 11 -20.89 -14.15 -10.16
N ALA A 12 -21.95 -13.51 -9.66
CA ALA A 12 -23.14 -13.23 -10.47
C ALA A 12 -22.87 -12.09 -11.46
N ARG A 13 -23.48 -12.15 -12.65
CA ARG A 13 -23.43 -11.06 -13.64
C ARG A 13 -24.60 -10.12 -13.39
N VAL A 14 -24.31 -8.86 -13.08
CA VAL A 14 -25.31 -7.84 -12.75
C VAL A 14 -25.08 -6.62 -13.63
N ILE A 15 -26.14 -6.11 -14.25
CA ILE A 15 -26.10 -4.85 -15.02
C ILE A 15 -26.72 -3.76 -14.15
N VAL A 16 -26.03 -2.64 -14.01
CA VAL A 16 -26.50 -1.48 -13.28
C VAL A 16 -26.68 -0.30 -14.24
N ASP A 17 -27.83 0.35 -14.14
CA ASP A 17 -28.13 1.56 -14.91
C ASP A 17 -27.49 2.78 -14.27
N VAL A 18 -26.91 3.65 -15.10
CA VAL A 18 -26.29 4.90 -14.68
C VAL A 18 -26.95 6.05 -15.43
N ASP A 19 -27.48 7.02 -14.70
CA ASP A 19 -28.23 8.15 -15.26
C ASP A 19 -27.42 8.89 -16.35
N SER A 20 -26.16 9.19 -16.03
CA SER A 20 -25.28 10.06 -16.81
C SER A 20 -23.79 9.71 -16.64
N ALA A 21 -22.96 10.14 -17.60
CA ALA A 21 -21.55 9.77 -17.66
C ALA A 21 -20.70 10.27 -16.48
N ASP A 22 -21.06 11.42 -15.92
CA ASP A 22 -20.42 12.03 -14.77
C ASP A 22 -20.57 11.20 -13.48
N LYS A 23 -21.64 10.42 -13.35
CA LYS A 23 -21.88 9.53 -12.18
C LYS A 23 -21.21 8.17 -12.29
N LEU A 24 -20.63 7.83 -13.44
CA LEU A 24 -20.10 6.48 -13.70
C LEU A 24 -19.05 6.05 -12.68
N LEU A 25 -18.10 6.94 -12.36
CA LEU A 25 -17.04 6.62 -11.39
C LEU A 25 -17.58 6.45 -9.97
N ASP A 26 -18.61 7.20 -9.59
CA ASP A 26 -19.22 7.08 -8.27
C ASP A 26 -19.94 5.74 -8.13
N VAL A 27 -20.64 5.30 -9.18
CA VAL A 27 -21.24 3.96 -9.25
C VAL A 27 -20.16 2.88 -9.18
N GLN A 28 -19.05 3.01 -9.92
CA GLN A 28 -17.92 2.09 -9.83
C GLN A 28 -17.35 1.98 -8.42
N ARG A 29 -17.12 3.12 -7.74
CA ARG A 29 -16.63 3.13 -6.35
C ARG A 29 -17.63 2.48 -5.40
N GLN A 30 -18.92 2.78 -5.56
CA GLN A 30 -19.98 2.24 -4.69
C GLN A 30 -19.97 0.71 -4.70
N TYR A 31 -20.03 0.10 -5.89
CA TYR A 31 -20.07 -1.37 -6.01
C TYR A 31 -18.69 -2.01 -5.82
N GLY A 32 -17.61 -1.33 -6.20
CA GLY A 32 -16.26 -1.85 -5.99
C GLY A 32 -15.83 -1.91 -4.53
N ARG A 33 -16.40 -1.09 -3.63
CA ARG A 33 -16.24 -1.26 -2.17
C ARG A 33 -16.80 -2.60 -1.66
N LEU A 34 -17.79 -3.15 -2.36
CA LEU A 34 -18.35 -4.48 -2.08
C LEU A 34 -17.50 -5.61 -2.69
N GLY A 35 -16.40 -5.28 -3.37
CA GLY A 35 -15.56 -6.24 -4.10
C GLY A 35 -16.09 -6.60 -5.49
N TRP A 36 -17.10 -5.88 -6.00
CA TRP A 36 -17.61 -6.09 -7.34
C TRP A 36 -16.64 -5.52 -8.37
N THR A 37 -16.53 -6.17 -9.52
CA THR A 37 -15.55 -5.82 -10.56
C THR A 37 -16.25 -5.68 -11.91
N SER A 38 -15.75 -4.80 -12.78
CA SER A 38 -16.27 -4.63 -14.13
C SER A 38 -15.16 -4.90 -15.15
N GLY A 39 -15.44 -5.78 -16.11
CA GLY A 39 -14.46 -6.27 -17.07
C GLY A 39 -13.41 -7.20 -16.46
N GLU A 40 -12.27 -7.30 -17.14
CA GLU A 40 -11.13 -8.11 -16.75
C GLU A 40 -9.88 -7.24 -16.49
N ILE A 41 -8.91 -7.80 -15.78
CA ILE A 41 -7.59 -7.15 -15.62
C ILE A 41 -6.91 -7.14 -17.00
N PRO A 42 -6.47 -5.98 -17.51
CA PRO A 42 -5.72 -5.91 -18.76
C PRO A 42 -4.43 -6.73 -18.70
N SER A 43 -3.95 -7.22 -19.86
CA SER A 43 -2.63 -7.85 -19.94
C SER A 43 -1.55 -6.84 -19.51
N GLY A 44 -0.67 -7.24 -18.59
CA GLY A 44 0.29 -6.32 -17.94
C GLY A 44 -0.27 -5.56 -16.73
N GLY A 45 -1.53 -5.78 -16.36
CA GLY A 45 -2.23 -5.03 -15.32
C GLY A 45 -2.73 -3.65 -15.76
N TYR A 46 -3.55 -3.03 -14.93
CA TYR A 46 -3.99 -1.65 -15.13
C TYR A 46 -2.80 -0.69 -15.15
N GLN A 47 -2.85 0.33 -16.02
CA GLN A 47 -1.79 1.33 -16.14
C GLN A 47 -2.30 2.67 -15.62
N PHE A 48 -1.69 3.18 -14.56
CA PHE A 48 -2.05 4.45 -13.93
C PHE A 48 -0.87 5.43 -13.88
N PRO A 49 -1.12 6.74 -13.76
CA PRO A 49 -0.06 7.72 -13.51
C PRO A 49 0.68 7.41 -12.20
N HIS A 50 2.00 7.62 -12.19
CA HIS A 50 2.85 7.36 -11.03
C HIS A 50 2.37 8.10 -9.78
N ASP A 51 2.07 9.39 -9.94
CA ASP A 51 1.64 10.30 -8.86
C ASP A 51 0.26 9.98 -8.28
N ASN A 52 -0.48 9.02 -8.84
CA ASN A 52 -1.74 8.54 -8.28
C ASN A 52 -1.56 7.38 -7.31
N GLU A 53 -0.40 6.73 -7.25
CA GLU A 53 -0.19 5.53 -6.42
C GLU A 53 -0.46 5.72 -4.92
N PRO A 54 0.02 6.81 -4.27
CA PRO A 54 -0.06 6.92 -2.82
C PRO A 54 -1.51 6.93 -2.29
N ASP A 55 -2.41 7.57 -3.03
CA ASP A 55 -3.80 7.80 -2.64
C ASP A 55 -4.82 7.25 -3.66
N PHE A 56 -4.41 6.27 -4.47
CA PHE A 56 -5.28 5.60 -5.42
C PHE A 56 -6.49 4.98 -4.70
N ASP A 57 -7.69 5.20 -5.23
CA ASP A 57 -8.89 4.53 -4.76
C ASP A 57 -9.01 3.14 -5.39
N TRP A 58 -8.55 2.14 -4.65
CA TRP A 58 -8.63 0.74 -5.01
C TRP A 58 -10.06 0.23 -5.26
N SER A 59 -11.09 0.89 -4.70
CA SER A 59 -12.48 0.51 -4.97
C SER A 59 -12.89 0.74 -6.42
N LEU A 60 -12.20 1.61 -7.18
CA LEU A 60 -12.47 1.80 -8.61
C LEU A 60 -12.34 0.52 -9.43
N ILE A 61 -11.53 -0.43 -8.96
CA ILE A 61 -11.31 -1.73 -9.60
C ILE A 61 -11.80 -2.89 -8.74
N GLY A 62 -12.64 -2.64 -7.72
CA GLY A 62 -13.11 -3.70 -6.82
C GLY A 62 -12.05 -4.28 -5.89
N ALA A 63 -10.98 -3.53 -5.63
CA ALA A 63 -9.87 -3.93 -4.76
C ALA A 63 -9.90 -3.16 -3.42
N ARG A 64 -9.13 -3.65 -2.44
CA ARG A 64 -8.94 -2.95 -1.15
C ARG A 64 -7.55 -3.16 -0.58
N ARG A 65 -7.03 -2.16 0.14
CA ARG A 65 -5.83 -2.34 0.96
C ARG A 65 -6.12 -3.24 2.16
N TRP A 66 -5.15 -4.05 2.55
CA TRP A 66 -5.19 -4.90 3.73
C TRP A 66 -3.79 -5.05 4.30
N THR A 67 -3.65 -4.94 5.62
CA THR A 67 -2.39 -5.19 6.31
C THR A 67 -2.41 -6.63 6.82
N SER A 68 -1.40 -7.41 6.45
CA SER A 68 -1.26 -8.78 6.95
C SER A 68 -0.94 -8.79 8.46
N PRO A 69 -1.13 -9.94 9.16
CA PRO A 69 -0.68 -10.08 10.55
C PRO A 69 0.82 -9.79 10.75
N ASP A 70 1.63 -9.97 9.71
CA ASP A 70 3.07 -9.70 9.72
C ASP A 70 3.40 -8.21 9.48
N GLY A 71 2.39 -7.36 9.30
CA GLY A 71 2.55 -5.93 9.04
C GLY A 71 2.78 -5.56 7.57
N GLU A 72 2.64 -6.50 6.63
CA GLU A 72 2.84 -6.23 5.20
C GLU A 72 1.59 -5.56 4.60
N GLU A 73 1.77 -4.42 3.90
CA GLU A 73 0.69 -3.81 3.13
C GLU A 73 0.44 -4.56 1.81
N LEU A 74 -0.78 -5.04 1.65
CA LEU A 74 -1.23 -5.80 0.49
C LEU A 74 -2.46 -5.16 -0.14
N VAL A 75 -2.67 -5.46 -1.42
CA VAL A 75 -3.93 -5.15 -2.12
C VAL A 75 -4.67 -6.45 -2.37
N ILE A 76 -5.92 -6.53 -1.92
CA ILE A 76 -6.80 -7.67 -2.13
C ILE A 76 -7.72 -7.38 -3.31
N HIS A 77 -7.76 -8.28 -4.29
CA HIS A 77 -8.64 -8.21 -5.46
C HIS A 77 -9.07 -9.62 -5.89
N ARG A 78 -10.38 -9.86 -6.00
CA ARG A 78 -10.98 -11.19 -6.29
C ARG A 78 -10.39 -12.33 -5.44
N GLY A 79 -10.19 -12.10 -4.14
CA GLY A 79 -9.61 -13.08 -3.21
C GLY A 79 -8.09 -13.31 -3.32
N HIS A 80 -7.40 -12.59 -4.21
CA HIS A 80 -5.94 -12.66 -4.35
C HIS A 80 -5.26 -11.49 -3.66
N ALA A 81 -4.13 -11.75 -3.00
CA ALA A 81 -3.26 -10.72 -2.42
C ALA A 81 -2.14 -10.34 -3.39
N TYR A 82 -1.97 -9.05 -3.63
CA TYR A 82 -0.95 -8.45 -4.47
C TYR A 82 0.00 -7.62 -3.62
N ARG A 83 1.30 -7.79 -3.87
CA ARG A 83 2.39 -7.09 -3.18
C ARG A 83 2.86 -5.90 -3.98
N ARG A 84 3.16 -4.80 -3.29
CA ARG A 84 3.80 -3.61 -3.84
C ARG A 84 5.28 -3.91 -4.12
N ARG A 85 5.75 -3.56 -5.32
CA ARG A 85 7.15 -3.66 -5.74
C ARG A 85 7.56 -2.35 -6.39
N GLU A 86 8.68 -1.80 -5.96
CA GLU A 86 9.29 -0.65 -6.62
C GLU A 86 10.17 -1.16 -7.76
N LEU A 87 10.00 -0.58 -8.94
CA LEU A 87 10.80 -0.83 -10.12
C LEU A 87 11.63 0.42 -10.38
N GLU A 88 12.94 0.26 -10.33
CA GLU A 88 13.88 1.35 -10.62
C GLU A 88 13.76 1.81 -12.09
N ALA A 89 14.14 3.06 -12.32
CA ALA A 89 14.20 3.58 -13.68
C ALA A 89 15.26 2.80 -14.47
N VAL A 90 14.85 2.26 -15.62
CA VAL A 90 15.76 1.58 -16.55
C VAL A 90 16.27 2.63 -17.53
N ASP A 91 17.52 3.07 -17.41
CA ASP A 91 18.17 3.90 -18.43
C ASP A 91 19.22 3.07 -19.18
N SER A 92 18.77 2.37 -20.21
CA SER A 92 19.65 1.65 -21.14
C SER A 92 19.66 2.33 -22.50
N ARG A 93 20.72 2.11 -23.28
CA ARG A 93 20.82 2.63 -24.66
C ARG A 93 19.65 2.17 -25.55
N LYS A 94 19.02 1.03 -25.23
CA LYS A 94 17.90 0.45 -25.98
C LYS A 94 16.53 0.86 -25.45
N MET A 95 16.42 1.20 -24.17
CA MET A 95 15.14 1.44 -23.52
C MET A 95 15.32 2.36 -22.30
N LYS A 96 14.49 3.41 -22.25
CA LYS A 96 14.36 4.33 -21.12
C LYS A 96 12.98 4.18 -20.50
N LEU A 97 12.88 3.51 -19.35
CA LEU A 97 11.64 3.42 -18.58
C LEU A 97 11.78 4.23 -17.29
N PRO A 98 10.80 5.10 -16.97
CA PRO A 98 10.78 5.78 -15.68
C PRO A 98 10.52 4.78 -14.55
N ALA A 99 10.83 5.21 -13.32
CA ALA A 99 10.49 4.46 -12.12
C ALA A 99 8.99 4.12 -12.09
N ALA A 100 8.67 2.96 -11.56
CA ALA A 100 7.30 2.48 -11.49
C ALA A 100 7.03 1.78 -10.16
N VAL A 101 5.78 1.82 -9.72
CA VAL A 101 5.30 0.96 -8.64
C VAL A 101 4.41 -0.12 -9.25
N LYS A 102 4.75 -1.39 -9.03
CA LYS A 102 4.02 -2.54 -9.55
C LYS A 102 3.35 -3.31 -8.41
N TYR A 103 2.07 -3.62 -8.59
CA TYR A 103 1.32 -4.52 -7.72
C TYR A 103 1.16 -5.86 -8.42
N SER A 104 1.85 -6.89 -7.92
CA SER A 104 1.82 -8.22 -8.54
C SER A 104 1.85 -9.34 -7.50
N ARG A 105 1.54 -10.55 -7.93
CA ARG A 105 1.66 -11.79 -7.14
C ARG A 105 2.34 -12.87 -7.97
N GLY A 106 2.82 -13.94 -7.33
CA GLY A 106 3.26 -15.12 -8.05
C GLY A 106 2.10 -15.74 -8.82
N ALA A 107 2.36 -16.22 -10.04
CA ALA A 107 1.40 -16.99 -10.80
C ALA A 107 1.12 -18.33 -10.12
N LYS A 108 -0.13 -18.76 -10.16
CA LYS A 108 -0.61 -20.07 -9.70
C LYS A 108 -0.82 -20.96 -10.92
N SER A 109 -0.84 -22.28 -10.69
CA SER A 109 -1.14 -23.26 -11.74
C SER A 109 -2.49 -23.05 -12.42
N THR A 110 -3.46 -22.48 -11.71
CA THR A 110 -4.81 -22.17 -12.22
C THR A 110 -4.89 -20.86 -13.01
N ASP A 111 -3.84 -20.03 -13.00
CA ASP A 111 -3.85 -18.78 -13.75
C ASP A 111 -3.66 -19.09 -15.25
N PRO A 112 -4.46 -18.49 -16.15
CA PRO A 112 -4.32 -18.72 -17.58
C PRO A 112 -3.00 -18.14 -18.11
N GLU A 113 -2.37 -18.80 -19.09
CA GLU A 113 -1.05 -18.41 -19.60
C GLU A 113 -0.98 -16.95 -20.07
N GLN A 114 -2.07 -16.45 -20.66
CA GLN A 114 -2.19 -15.08 -21.15
C GLN A 114 -2.06 -13.96 -20.10
N VAL A 115 -2.24 -14.28 -18.80
CA VAL A 115 -2.06 -13.30 -17.70
C VAL A 115 -0.72 -13.49 -16.97
N ARG A 116 0.07 -14.49 -17.36
CA ARG A 116 1.36 -14.78 -16.76
C ARG A 116 2.45 -13.98 -17.45
N GLU A 117 3.14 -13.16 -16.67
CA GLU A 117 4.33 -12.44 -17.08
C GLU A 117 5.57 -13.25 -16.70
N LYS A 118 6.38 -13.58 -17.71
CA LYS A 118 7.71 -14.14 -17.49
C LYS A 118 8.64 -13.03 -17.03
N SER A 119 9.29 -13.24 -15.89
CA SER A 119 10.36 -12.38 -15.40
C SER A 119 11.71 -13.00 -15.73
N ASP A 120 12.79 -12.24 -15.56
CA ASP A 120 14.15 -12.77 -15.61
C ASP A 120 14.32 -13.81 -14.47
N GLY A 121 14.20 -15.10 -14.82
CA GLY A 121 14.23 -16.24 -13.90
C GLY A 121 13.16 -17.31 -14.19
N GLU A 122 13.00 -18.26 -13.27
CA GLU A 122 11.98 -19.33 -13.36
C GLU A 122 10.60 -18.91 -12.83
N PHE A 123 10.46 -17.69 -12.30
CA PHE A 123 9.22 -17.23 -11.67
C PHE A 123 8.31 -16.47 -12.64
N GLU A 124 7.05 -16.88 -12.68
CA GLU A 124 5.98 -16.18 -13.39
C GLU A 124 5.16 -15.32 -12.41
N TYR A 125 4.76 -14.13 -12.86
CA TYR A 125 3.95 -13.21 -12.06
C TYR A 125 2.62 -12.89 -12.74
N VAL A 126 1.63 -12.51 -11.93
CA VAL A 126 0.38 -11.91 -12.40
C VAL A 126 0.31 -10.50 -11.84
N THR A 127 0.23 -9.51 -12.73
CA THR A 127 0.19 -8.09 -12.38
C THR A 127 -1.24 -7.58 -12.29
N LEU A 128 -1.55 -6.88 -11.20
CA LEU A 128 -2.82 -6.17 -11.03
C LEU A 128 -2.74 -4.77 -11.62
N ALA A 129 -1.72 -3.99 -11.23
CA ALA A 129 -1.57 -2.60 -11.63
C ALA A 129 -0.10 -2.16 -11.67
N ILE A 130 0.20 -1.20 -12.55
CA ILE A 130 1.48 -0.52 -12.66
C ILE A 130 1.22 1.00 -12.66
N PHE A 131 1.91 1.70 -11.75
CA PHE A 131 1.89 3.15 -11.63
C PHE A 131 3.20 3.71 -12.19
N ARG A 132 3.15 4.29 -13.39
CA ARG A 132 4.35 4.70 -14.13
C ARG A 132 4.08 5.94 -14.99
N GLY A 133 4.97 6.93 -14.90
CA GLY A 133 4.90 8.16 -15.71
C GLY A 133 3.54 8.85 -15.64
N GLY A 134 3.09 9.44 -16.75
CA GLY A 134 1.78 10.07 -16.86
C GLY A 134 1.64 11.38 -16.08
N LYS A 135 0.42 11.94 -16.07
CA LYS A 135 0.04 13.09 -15.24
C LYS A 135 -1.03 12.64 -14.25
N ARG A 136 -0.91 13.08 -12.99
CA ARG A 136 -1.90 12.80 -11.95
C ARG A 136 -3.32 13.15 -12.41
N GLN A 137 -4.26 12.27 -12.11
CA GLN A 137 -5.68 12.49 -12.36
C GLN A 137 -6.46 12.39 -11.04
N GLU A 138 -7.13 13.48 -10.66
CA GLU A 138 -7.82 13.55 -9.37
C GLU A 138 -8.99 12.56 -9.25
N ARG A 139 -9.60 12.22 -10.39
CA ARG A 139 -10.68 11.22 -10.48
C ARG A 139 -10.26 9.80 -10.09
N TYR A 140 -8.97 9.53 -9.87
CA TYR A 140 -8.47 8.23 -9.39
C TYR A 140 -8.10 8.23 -7.90
N ALA A 141 -8.01 9.40 -7.28
CA ALA A 141 -7.71 9.51 -5.85
C ALA A 141 -8.92 9.12 -4.99
N GLN A 142 -8.68 8.82 -3.71
CA GLN A 142 -9.74 8.62 -2.72
C GLN A 142 -10.53 9.92 -2.47
N PRO A 143 -11.88 9.89 -2.48
CA PRO A 143 -12.67 11.07 -2.19
C PRO A 143 -12.47 11.48 -0.72
N GLY A 144 -12.14 12.74 -0.47
CA GLY A 144 -12.00 13.29 0.88
C GLY A 144 -10.63 13.08 1.54
N GLN A 145 -9.71 12.31 0.95
CA GLN A 145 -8.29 12.43 1.26
C GLN A 145 -7.74 13.61 0.47
N GLY A 146 -7.94 14.81 1.03
CA GLY A 146 -7.25 16.00 0.57
C GLY A 146 -5.74 15.73 0.57
N ARG A 147 -5.11 16.02 -0.58
CA ARG A 147 -3.66 16.16 -0.82
C ARG A 147 -2.82 16.13 0.47
N PRO A 148 -1.87 15.19 0.66
CA PRO A 148 -0.85 15.41 1.69
C PRO A 148 -0.17 16.73 1.35
N ALA A 149 -0.32 17.70 2.25
CA ALA A 149 0.27 19.02 2.06
C ALA A 149 1.79 18.84 2.01
N THR A 150 2.37 18.89 0.81
CA THR A 150 3.79 19.18 0.63
C THR A 150 4.00 20.64 1.02
N GLY A 151 4.04 20.90 2.32
CA GLY A 151 4.39 22.17 2.94
C GLY A 151 5.44 21.90 4.01
N PRO A 152 6.46 22.78 4.17
CA PRO A 152 7.54 22.56 5.13
C PRO A 152 6.97 22.51 6.56
N ALA A 153 7.43 21.51 7.33
CA ALA A 153 7.03 21.30 8.72
C ALA A 153 7.17 22.59 9.56
N PRO A 154 6.18 22.94 10.40
CA PRO A 154 6.33 24.04 11.33
C PRO A 154 7.43 23.68 12.35
N ARG A 155 8.44 24.55 12.45
CA ARG A 155 9.50 24.44 13.45
C ARG A 155 8.88 24.44 14.86
N PRO A 156 9.30 23.56 15.78
CA PRO A 156 8.87 23.65 17.16
C PRO A 156 9.41 24.94 17.80
N ALA A 157 8.55 25.65 18.52
CA ALA A 157 8.89 26.83 19.31
C ALA A 157 9.83 26.44 20.48
N PRO A 158 10.79 27.30 20.87
CA PRO A 158 11.70 26.99 21.96
C PRO A 158 10.97 26.96 23.31
N ALA A 159 11.22 25.89 24.07
CA ALA A 159 10.71 25.69 25.42
C ALA A 159 11.27 26.74 26.39
N ARG A 160 10.37 27.32 27.20
CA ARG A 160 10.68 28.23 28.31
C ARG A 160 11.41 27.45 29.42
N ALA A 161 12.57 27.95 29.83
CA ALA A 161 13.34 27.39 30.95
C ALA A 161 12.58 27.57 32.29
N PRO A 162 12.57 26.57 33.19
CA PRO A 162 12.06 26.74 34.55
C PRO A 162 13.09 27.47 35.44
N GLN A 163 12.59 28.46 36.18
CA GLN A 163 13.33 29.22 37.19
C GLN A 163 13.67 28.36 38.41
N ALA A 164 14.90 28.53 38.89
CA ALA A 164 15.44 27.91 40.09
C ALA A 164 14.85 28.55 41.37
N ALA A 165 14.53 27.72 42.37
CA ALA A 165 14.34 28.13 43.75
C ALA A 165 15.26 27.29 44.67
N ALA A 166 15.92 27.99 45.60
CA ALA A 166 16.97 27.51 46.49
C ALA A 166 16.42 26.86 47.80
N PRO A 167 17.26 26.24 48.66
CA PRO A 167 16.94 25.09 49.53
C PRO A 167 16.56 25.46 50.98
N PRO A 168 16.28 24.45 51.85
CA PRO A 168 17.13 24.28 53.04
C PRO A 168 17.43 22.81 53.45
N ALA A 169 18.18 22.67 54.56
CA ALA A 169 19.19 21.65 54.88
C ALA A 169 18.76 20.40 55.68
N GLY A 170 19.46 19.27 55.40
CA GLY A 170 20.06 18.25 56.31
C GLY A 170 19.19 17.43 57.29
N PRO A 171 19.72 16.37 57.97
CA PRO A 171 21.01 15.66 57.82
C PRO A 171 20.90 14.12 57.61
N ALA A 172 22.04 13.47 57.38
CA ALA A 172 22.28 12.02 57.19
C ALA A 172 22.19 11.22 58.54
N PRO A 173 22.16 9.86 58.59
CA PRO A 173 23.32 9.03 58.19
C PRO A 173 23.10 7.55 57.72
N ALA A 174 24.10 7.08 56.96
CA ALA A 174 24.83 5.78 57.04
C ALA A 174 24.22 4.40 56.68
N GLN A 175 25.16 3.57 56.18
CA GLN A 175 25.22 2.09 56.11
C GLN A 175 24.64 1.45 54.84
N ARG A 176 25.20 0.43 54.19
CA ARG A 176 26.47 -0.35 54.25
C ARG A 176 26.42 -1.31 53.03
N THR A 177 27.58 -1.69 52.46
CA THR A 177 27.95 -3.00 51.82
C THR A 177 26.85 -3.87 51.17
N ALA A 178 27.00 -4.50 50.00
CA ALA A 178 28.17 -5.16 49.44
C ALA A 178 27.98 -5.43 47.92
N VAL A 179 29.10 -5.47 47.21
CA VAL A 179 29.28 -6.01 45.87
C VAL A 179 29.60 -7.50 46.03
N LEU A 180 28.93 -8.37 45.26
CA LEU A 180 29.31 -9.77 45.01
C LEU A 180 28.90 -10.01 43.54
N GLU A 181 29.82 -9.95 42.57
CA GLU A 181 30.71 -11.03 42.12
C GLU A 181 29.94 -12.16 41.37
N ALA A 182 30.07 -12.17 40.04
CA ALA A 182 29.96 -13.34 39.16
C ALA A 182 31.31 -14.10 39.18
N PRO A 183 31.56 -15.28 38.52
CA PRO A 183 30.80 -16.12 37.57
C PRO A 183 30.92 -17.63 37.99
N PRO A 184 31.03 -18.73 37.17
CA PRO A 184 30.89 -18.95 35.71
C PRO A 184 30.04 -20.19 35.27
N GLU A 185 29.84 -20.24 33.95
CA GLU A 185 29.87 -21.38 33.00
C GLU A 185 29.62 -22.82 33.51
N ASP A 186 28.71 -23.57 32.88
CA ASP A 186 29.07 -24.85 32.24
C ASP A 186 27.98 -25.46 31.34
N GLU A 187 28.48 -25.98 30.21
CA GLU A 187 28.09 -27.18 29.43
C GLU A 187 26.62 -27.50 29.02
N THR A 188 26.39 -27.42 27.70
CA THR A 188 25.63 -28.38 26.86
C THR A 188 26.09 -29.85 27.02
N PRO A 189 25.53 -30.88 26.35
CA PRO A 189 24.17 -31.18 25.90
C PRO A 189 23.71 -32.63 26.27
N PHE A 190 22.42 -32.96 26.08
CA PHE A 190 21.92 -34.26 25.59
C PHE A 190 20.57 -34.07 24.92
#